data_AF-A0A2H9P2D5-F1
#
_entry.id   AF-A0A2H9P2D5-F1
#
_cell.length_a   1.000
_cell.length_b   1.000
_cell.length_c   1.000
_cell.angle_alpha   90.00
_cell.angle_beta   90.00
_cell.angle_gamma   90.00
#
_symmetry.space_group_name_H-M   'P 1'
#
loop_
_entity.id
_entity.type
_entity.pdbx_description
1 polymer ?
#
loop_
_entity_poly.entity_id
_entity_poly.type
_entity_poly.pdbx_seq_one_letter_code
_entity_poly.pdbx_strand_id
1 'polypeptide(L)'
;MKALFLVLTISSIMILGSFSIPSAMAQVQAGGVELPGDPTWFAGEGLKKGDLFSYSMCHVDYRECVNFEMDMWVKGDIKTGTEDKWLVDVVVYDGNQVIKGNMTVGKLAPEPSGGTENLSVYRGAYKSSIVWLSAFANGYDEGGDKGPKKFSAKSWGKIANIGGEQVVPLAIEKVTVKAGTFDTVVISWKTGGVRSNVWVVDNFPFPVKAHTYTHVSSGIPPTEYQFELLDYKENVTKDPFANVKPPSNVADIKGCPNTDSLTKSIKRPTEKSEYQIHAYYSPDFPVEGCPMKWQINFLSKYHDTEFLNQVQFDLMVVDEKFTLPPLRSVAQDQGYPYLYSPSGLATIDMTVNHEPGIAHFVVYIYGLAPQGIVPSNPIDYLVIDLPITAKSGSSVTSNIPSWIKNNAGWWADGSIDDNSFVQGIQFLIKEGIMKIPSTTQGTGTGPNQIPSWIKNNAGWWADGSIDDNSFVQGIQFLIKEGIMKIPRDTSSSSSGGSEPPSWLD
;
A
#
# COMPACT_ATOMS: atom_id res chain seq x y z
N MET A 1 25.80 16.12 -96.41
CA MET A 1 27.22 16.07 -96.01
C MET A 1 27.46 17.19 -95.02
N LYS A 2 27.83 16.82 -93.79
CA LYS A 2 28.54 17.56 -92.72
C LYS A 2 28.15 19.02 -92.44
N ALA A 3 27.67 19.27 -91.22
CA ALA A 3 28.19 20.35 -90.39
C ALA A 3 28.32 19.86 -88.94
N LEU A 4 29.55 19.91 -88.44
CA LEU A 4 30.08 19.47 -87.16
C LEU A 4 30.12 20.72 -86.24
N PHE A 5 29.34 20.78 -85.16
CA PHE A 5 29.73 20.66 -83.75
C PHE A 5 30.84 21.60 -83.21
N LEU A 6 30.48 22.45 -82.22
CA LEU A 6 31.16 22.68 -80.91
C LEU A 6 30.30 23.67 -80.08
N VAL A 7 29.42 23.27 -79.15
CA VAL A 7 29.61 22.91 -77.71
C VAL A 7 30.37 23.94 -76.86
N LEU A 8 29.63 24.63 -76.00
CA LEU A 8 30.09 25.03 -74.67
C LEU A 8 28.97 24.78 -73.65
N THR A 9 29.34 24.07 -72.58
CA THR A 9 28.50 23.48 -71.53
C THR A 9 28.23 24.46 -70.38
N ILE A 10 26.98 24.56 -69.92
CA ILE A 10 26.64 25.04 -68.57
C ILE A 10 25.80 23.95 -67.90
N SER A 11 26.37 23.31 -66.89
CA SER A 11 25.72 22.27 -66.08
C SER A 11 24.97 22.91 -64.91
N SER A 12 23.64 22.84 -64.91
CA SER A 12 22.82 22.93 -63.70
C SER A 12 22.34 21.53 -63.34
N ILE A 13 22.88 20.99 -62.26
CA ILE A 13 22.42 19.75 -61.63
C ILE A 13 21.27 20.14 -60.68
N MET A 14 20.04 19.77 -61.05
CA MET A 14 18.90 19.76 -60.13
C MET A 14 18.95 18.43 -59.35
N ILE A 15 19.24 18.50 -58.07
CA ILE A 15 19.12 17.37 -57.14
C ILE A 15 17.65 17.28 -56.73
N LEU A 16 16.96 16.24 -57.21
CA LEU A 16 15.65 15.82 -56.71
C LEU A 16 15.83 15.23 -55.32
N GLY A 17 15.63 16.04 -54.28
CA GLY A 17 15.48 15.56 -52.91
C GLY A 17 14.14 14.85 -52.77
N SER A 18 14.15 13.54 -52.56
CA SER A 18 12.98 12.78 -52.13
C SER A 18 12.63 13.19 -50.70
N PHE A 19 11.65 14.09 -50.57
CA PHE A 19 11.01 14.38 -49.29
C PHE A 19 10.16 13.17 -48.87
N SER A 20 10.65 12.40 -47.90
CA SER A 20 9.84 11.45 -47.15
C SER A 20 8.85 12.25 -46.32
N ILE A 21 7.61 12.40 -46.81
CA ILE A 21 6.52 12.92 -45.99
C ILE A 21 6.30 11.90 -44.87
N PRO A 22 6.41 12.27 -43.58
CA PRO A 22 6.02 11.38 -42.51
C PRO A 22 4.52 11.14 -42.63
N SER A 23 4.15 9.94 -43.08
CA SER A 23 2.78 9.45 -42.98
C SER A 23 2.49 9.22 -41.49
N ALA A 24 1.85 10.20 -40.85
CA ALA A 24 1.14 9.96 -39.61
C ALA A 24 -0.02 9.01 -39.92
N MET A 25 0.20 7.71 -39.76
CA MET A 25 -0.90 6.75 -39.77
C MET A 25 -1.70 7.00 -38.49
N ALA A 26 -2.85 7.64 -38.61
CA ALA A 26 -3.87 7.54 -37.58
C ALA A 26 -4.16 6.04 -37.40
N GLN A 27 -3.83 5.49 -36.24
CA GLN A 27 -4.07 4.09 -35.93
C GLN A 27 -5.59 3.92 -35.76
N VAL A 28 -6.30 3.64 -36.86
CA VAL A 28 -7.75 3.40 -36.82
C VAL A 28 -7.97 2.05 -36.15
N GLN A 29 -8.21 2.06 -34.84
CA GLN A 29 -8.75 0.91 -34.14
C GLN A 29 -10.25 0.87 -34.46
N ALA A 30 -10.61 0.14 -35.51
CA ALA A 30 -12.01 -0.04 -35.90
C ALA A 30 -12.71 -0.89 -34.83
N GLY A 31 -13.63 -0.28 -34.09
CA GLY A 31 -14.53 -0.96 -33.16
C GLY A 31 -15.89 -1.30 -33.76
N GLY A 32 -16.69 -1.98 -32.96
CA GLY A 32 -18.04 -2.39 -33.26
C GLY A 32 -18.12 -3.89 -33.57
N VAL A 33 -19.00 -4.60 -32.87
CA VAL A 33 -19.35 -6.00 -33.14
C VAL A 33 -20.85 -6.11 -33.32
N GLU A 34 -21.29 -6.97 -34.23
CA GLU A 34 -22.71 -7.21 -34.47
C GLU A 34 -23.20 -8.36 -33.58
N LEU A 35 -24.18 -8.06 -32.73
CA LEU A 35 -24.96 -9.05 -31.99
C LEU A 35 -26.40 -9.08 -32.53
N PRO A 36 -27.09 -10.23 -32.47
CA PRO A 36 -28.49 -10.32 -32.87
C PRO A 36 -29.36 -9.28 -32.13
N GLY A 37 -30.08 -8.46 -32.89
CA GLY A 37 -30.95 -7.41 -32.33
C GLY A 37 -30.25 -6.10 -31.94
N ASP A 38 -28.92 -6.00 -32.14
CA ASP A 38 -28.11 -4.81 -31.85
C ASP A 38 -28.36 -4.22 -30.43
N PRO A 39 -28.22 -5.04 -29.36
CA PRO A 39 -28.52 -4.63 -28.00
C PRO A 39 -27.56 -3.54 -27.51
N THR A 40 -28.06 -2.80 -26.51
CA THR A 40 -27.26 -1.89 -25.70
C THR A 40 -26.86 -2.56 -24.41
N TRP A 41 -25.76 -2.12 -23.81
CA TRP A 41 -25.35 -2.50 -22.47
C TRP A 41 -24.94 -1.29 -21.64
N PHE A 42 -25.11 -1.39 -20.33
CA PHE A 42 -24.50 -0.49 -19.37
C PHE A 42 -24.12 -1.22 -18.08
N ALA A 43 -23.13 -0.70 -17.34
CA ALA A 43 -22.76 -1.27 -16.06
C ALA A 43 -23.93 -1.19 -15.07
N GLY A 44 -24.35 -2.33 -14.53
CA GLY A 44 -25.50 -2.45 -13.63
C GLY A 44 -26.82 -2.80 -14.34
N GLU A 45 -26.81 -3.00 -15.67
CA GLU A 45 -28.00 -3.42 -16.41
C GLU A 45 -28.56 -4.75 -15.88
N GLY A 46 -29.87 -4.79 -15.62
CA GLY A 46 -30.52 -6.01 -15.13
C GLY A 46 -30.19 -6.40 -13.69
N LEU A 47 -29.46 -5.56 -12.94
CA LEU A 47 -29.13 -5.80 -11.53
C LEU A 47 -30.41 -5.83 -10.67
N LYS A 48 -30.57 -6.87 -9.85
CA LYS A 48 -31.76 -7.09 -9.01
C LYS A 48 -31.40 -7.26 -7.55
N LYS A 49 -32.39 -7.00 -6.69
CA LYS A 49 -32.34 -7.43 -5.29
C LYS A 49 -32.18 -8.95 -5.21
N GLY A 50 -31.24 -9.39 -4.38
CA GLY A 50 -30.93 -10.79 -4.16
C GLY A 50 -29.79 -11.31 -5.04
N ASP A 51 -29.27 -10.51 -5.97
CA ASP A 51 -28.10 -10.90 -6.75
C ASP A 51 -26.87 -10.97 -5.84
N LEU A 52 -26.14 -12.08 -5.93
CA LEU A 52 -24.88 -12.33 -5.23
C LEU A 52 -23.78 -12.56 -6.26
N PHE A 53 -22.72 -11.77 -6.17
CA PHE A 53 -21.52 -11.90 -6.98
C PHE A 53 -20.33 -12.23 -6.10
N SER A 54 -19.41 -13.04 -6.60
CA SER A 54 -18.10 -13.27 -6.00
C SER A 54 -17.04 -13.02 -7.05
N TYR A 55 -16.05 -12.18 -6.77
CA TYR A 55 -14.94 -11.87 -7.66
C TYR A 55 -13.60 -12.15 -6.99
N SER A 56 -12.64 -12.68 -7.74
CA SER A 56 -11.22 -12.52 -7.43
C SER A 56 -10.74 -11.31 -8.22
N MET A 57 -10.09 -10.36 -7.56
CA MET A 57 -9.67 -9.13 -8.21
C MET A 57 -8.43 -8.51 -7.58
N CYS A 58 -7.78 -7.64 -8.35
CA CYS A 58 -6.73 -6.76 -7.89
C CYS A 58 -6.80 -5.42 -8.61
N HIS A 59 -6.16 -4.40 -8.02
CA HIS A 59 -6.03 -3.07 -8.61
C HIS A 59 -4.67 -2.47 -8.22
N VAL A 60 -4.02 -1.71 -9.11
CA VAL A 60 -2.67 -1.16 -8.90
C VAL A 60 -2.60 -0.23 -7.69
N ASP A 61 -3.61 0.62 -7.51
CA ASP A 61 -3.74 1.49 -6.32
C ASP A 61 -3.97 0.69 -5.01
N TYR A 62 -4.27 -0.60 -5.12
CA TYR A 62 -4.34 -1.52 -4.00
C TYR A 62 -3.11 -2.44 -3.97
N ARG A 63 -2.07 -2.01 -3.22
CA ARG A 63 -0.83 -2.78 -3.00
C ARG A 63 -0.25 -3.37 -4.31
N GLU A 64 -0.19 -2.56 -5.36
CA GLU A 64 0.34 -2.96 -6.68
C GLU A 64 -0.33 -4.20 -7.30
N CYS A 65 -1.67 -4.30 -7.20
CA CYS A 65 -2.45 -5.43 -7.72
C CYS A 65 -2.20 -6.76 -6.98
N VAL A 66 -2.11 -6.72 -5.65
CA VAL A 66 -2.28 -7.93 -4.82
C VAL A 66 -3.75 -8.39 -4.92
N ASN A 67 -3.94 -9.69 -5.15
CA ASN A 67 -5.26 -10.29 -5.28
C ASN A 67 -6.00 -10.37 -3.94
N PHE A 68 -7.29 -10.04 -3.98
CA PHE A 68 -8.25 -10.30 -2.91
C PHE A 68 -9.55 -10.81 -3.52
N GLU A 69 -10.39 -11.47 -2.72
CA GLU A 69 -11.74 -11.86 -3.12
C GLU A 69 -12.77 -10.88 -2.54
N MET A 70 -13.79 -10.55 -3.33
CA MET A 70 -14.89 -9.68 -2.92
C MET A 70 -16.23 -10.33 -3.26
N ASP A 71 -17.00 -10.63 -2.22
CA ASP A 71 -18.39 -11.06 -2.32
C ASP A 71 -19.31 -9.86 -2.13
N MET A 72 -20.29 -9.72 -3.02
CA MET A 72 -21.23 -8.59 -3.05
C MET A 72 -22.66 -9.12 -3.15
N TRP A 73 -23.49 -8.84 -2.16
CA TRP A 73 -24.89 -9.22 -2.14
C TRP A 73 -25.79 -7.98 -2.20
N VAL A 74 -26.60 -7.87 -3.24
CA VAL A 74 -27.57 -6.78 -3.42
C VAL A 74 -28.74 -7.00 -2.48
N LYS A 75 -28.60 -6.49 -1.25
CA LYS A 75 -29.57 -6.68 -0.17
C LYS A 75 -30.93 -6.05 -0.46
N GLY A 76 -30.93 -4.91 -1.15
CA GLY A 76 -32.14 -4.19 -1.53
C GLY A 76 -31.90 -2.69 -1.65
N ASP A 77 -32.95 -1.92 -1.45
CA ASP A 77 -32.93 -0.47 -1.66
C ASP A 77 -32.53 0.30 -0.39
N ILE A 78 -31.87 1.44 -0.61
CA ILE A 78 -31.60 2.44 0.42
C ILE A 78 -31.75 3.84 -0.18
N LYS A 79 -32.35 4.75 0.58
CA LYS A 79 -32.48 6.15 0.18
C LYS A 79 -31.34 6.98 0.77
N THR A 80 -30.55 7.63 -0.07
CA THR A 80 -29.48 8.55 0.35
C THR A 80 -29.78 9.94 -0.16
N GLY A 81 -30.23 10.83 0.74
CA GLY A 81 -30.77 12.13 0.34
C GLY A 81 -32.06 11.95 -0.47
N THR A 82 -32.05 12.39 -1.73
CA THR A 82 -33.19 12.28 -2.66
C THR A 82 -33.08 11.08 -3.62
N GLU A 83 -31.95 10.38 -3.62
CA GLU A 83 -31.66 9.31 -4.59
C GLU A 83 -31.93 7.92 -4.00
N ASP A 84 -32.60 7.07 -4.77
CA ASP A 84 -32.76 5.64 -4.46
C ASP A 84 -31.55 4.86 -4.98
N LYS A 85 -30.88 4.14 -4.09
CA LYS A 85 -29.64 3.40 -4.32
C LYS A 85 -29.79 1.94 -3.94
N TRP A 86 -28.86 1.11 -4.38
CA TRP A 86 -28.69 -0.24 -3.88
C TRP A 86 -27.88 -0.21 -2.58
N LEU A 87 -28.36 -0.93 -1.57
CA LEU A 87 -27.57 -1.36 -0.43
C LEU A 87 -26.97 -2.73 -0.76
N VAL A 88 -25.64 -2.78 -0.79
CA VAL A 88 -24.87 -3.99 -1.09
C VAL A 88 -24.10 -4.37 0.16
N ASP A 89 -24.42 -5.52 0.75
CA ASP A 89 -23.58 -6.09 1.81
C ASP A 89 -22.36 -6.72 1.13
N VAL A 90 -21.18 -6.52 1.72
CA VAL A 90 -19.89 -6.89 1.13
C VAL A 90 -19.05 -7.67 2.14
N VAL A 91 -18.41 -8.73 1.68
CA VAL A 91 -17.34 -9.43 2.39
C VAL A 91 -16.11 -9.44 1.51
N VAL A 92 -14.98 -9.03 2.06
CA VAL A 92 -13.67 -9.10 1.41
C VAL A 92 -12.81 -10.13 2.12
N TYR A 93 -12.17 -11.00 1.34
CA TYR A 93 -11.13 -11.91 1.79
C TYR A 93 -9.79 -11.45 1.21
N ASP A 94 -8.92 -10.89 2.03
CA ASP A 94 -7.59 -10.42 1.63
C ASP A 94 -6.54 -11.15 2.47
N GLY A 95 -5.88 -12.14 1.84
CA GLY A 95 -4.98 -13.05 2.55
C GLY A 95 -5.68 -13.72 3.73
N ASN A 96 -5.13 -13.50 4.94
CA ASN A 96 -5.70 -14.01 6.19
C ASN A 96 -6.80 -13.11 6.81
N GLN A 97 -7.16 -12.00 6.18
CA GLN A 97 -8.16 -11.06 6.69
C GLN A 97 -9.54 -11.29 6.06
N VAL A 98 -10.58 -11.13 6.88
CA VAL A 98 -11.98 -11.14 6.43
C VAL A 98 -12.67 -9.87 6.90
N ILE A 99 -13.08 -9.02 5.96
CA ILE A 99 -13.65 -7.70 6.24
C ILE A 99 -15.09 -7.70 5.79
N LYS A 100 -16.02 -7.54 6.73
CA LYS A 100 -17.46 -7.47 6.46
C LYS A 100 -17.95 -6.04 6.63
N GLY A 101 -18.79 -5.60 5.71
CA GLY A 101 -19.43 -4.29 5.76
C GLY A 101 -20.50 -4.15 4.69
N ASN A 102 -20.75 -2.92 4.28
CA ASN A 102 -21.63 -2.62 3.17
C ASN A 102 -21.11 -1.45 2.33
N MET A 103 -21.70 -1.29 1.16
CA MET A 103 -21.58 -0.10 0.32
C MET A 103 -22.93 0.30 -0.26
N THR A 104 -23.09 1.59 -0.53
CA THR A 104 -24.25 2.13 -1.23
C THR A 104 -23.85 2.47 -2.67
N VAL A 105 -24.49 1.83 -3.64
CA VAL A 105 -24.16 2.00 -5.07
C VAL A 105 -25.35 2.57 -5.84
N GLY A 106 -25.09 3.42 -6.83
CA GLY A 106 -26.14 4.00 -7.67
C GLY A 106 -26.90 2.94 -8.48
N LYS A 107 -28.13 3.24 -8.88
CA LYS A 107 -28.94 2.31 -9.70
C LYS A 107 -28.66 2.39 -11.19
N LEU A 108 -28.41 3.60 -11.69
CA LEU A 108 -28.15 3.86 -13.11
C LEU A 108 -26.65 3.89 -13.42
N ALA A 109 -25.83 4.28 -12.46
CA ALA A 109 -24.38 4.08 -12.48
C ALA A 109 -23.99 3.41 -11.15
N PRO A 110 -23.62 2.12 -11.14
CA PRO A 110 -23.36 1.34 -9.92
C PRO A 110 -22.03 1.69 -9.24
N GLU A 111 -21.67 2.97 -9.24
CA GLU A 111 -20.54 3.50 -8.50
C GLU A 111 -20.87 3.58 -6.99
N PRO A 112 -19.94 3.17 -6.11
CA PRO A 112 -20.12 3.31 -4.69
C PRO A 112 -20.02 4.78 -4.27
N SER A 113 -20.91 5.19 -3.37
CA SER A 113 -21.00 6.57 -2.86
C SER A 113 -21.03 6.65 -1.32
N GLY A 114 -20.96 5.51 -0.64
CA GLY A 114 -20.93 5.40 0.81
C GLY A 114 -20.76 3.95 1.26
N GLY A 115 -20.71 3.73 2.56
CA GLY A 115 -20.57 2.39 3.15
C GLY A 115 -19.70 2.37 4.41
N THR A 116 -19.36 1.16 4.88
CA THR A 116 -18.53 0.93 6.07
C THR A 116 -17.09 1.43 5.86
N GLU A 117 -16.55 2.23 6.77
CA GLU A 117 -15.26 2.94 6.58
C GLU A 117 -14.08 2.02 6.22
N ASN A 118 -13.94 0.88 6.89
CA ASN A 118 -12.89 -0.11 6.65
C ASN A 118 -12.91 -0.76 5.26
N LEU A 119 -13.99 -0.59 4.49
CA LEU A 119 -14.07 -1.04 3.09
C LEU A 119 -13.62 0.03 2.08
N SER A 120 -13.15 1.20 2.51
CA SER A 120 -12.88 2.35 1.61
C SER A 120 -11.94 2.02 0.46
N VAL A 121 -10.81 1.37 0.75
CA VAL A 121 -9.81 0.99 -0.27
C VAL A 121 -10.37 -0.04 -1.26
N TYR A 122 -11.14 -1.02 -0.78
CA TYR A 122 -11.76 -2.04 -1.62
C TYR A 122 -12.91 -1.48 -2.46
N ARG A 123 -13.70 -0.55 -1.93
CA ARG A 123 -14.69 0.21 -2.71
C ARG A 123 -14.02 1.01 -3.83
N GLY A 124 -12.87 1.62 -3.55
CA GLY A 124 -12.05 2.29 -4.56
C GLY A 124 -11.65 1.35 -5.68
N ALA A 125 -11.12 0.17 -5.33
CA ALA A 125 -10.76 -0.87 -6.30
C ALA A 125 -11.97 -1.33 -7.14
N TYR A 126 -13.12 -1.62 -6.51
CA TYR A 126 -14.38 -1.94 -7.22
C TYR A 126 -14.79 -0.83 -8.19
N LYS A 127 -14.80 0.43 -7.72
CA LYS A 127 -15.19 1.60 -8.52
C LYS A 127 -14.32 1.75 -9.76
N SER A 128 -13.00 1.61 -9.60
CA SER A 128 -12.01 1.82 -10.66
C SER A 128 -11.75 0.57 -11.52
N SER A 129 -12.48 -0.52 -11.32
CA SER A 129 -12.36 -1.75 -12.13
C SER A 129 -13.73 -2.28 -12.59
N ILE A 130 -14.43 -3.05 -11.75
CA ILE A 130 -15.67 -3.78 -12.10
C ILE A 130 -16.71 -2.85 -12.73
N VAL A 131 -16.86 -1.65 -12.17
CA VAL A 131 -17.85 -0.67 -12.66
C VAL A 131 -17.24 0.51 -13.40
N TRP A 132 -15.94 0.52 -13.67
CA TRP A 132 -15.27 1.66 -14.33
C TRP A 132 -15.91 2.02 -15.68
N LEU A 133 -16.41 1.03 -16.42
CA LEU A 133 -17.11 1.24 -17.68
C LEU A 133 -18.39 2.08 -17.55
N SER A 134 -18.95 2.30 -16.34
CA SER A 134 -20.08 3.20 -16.12
C SER A 134 -19.79 4.64 -16.53
N ALA A 135 -18.52 5.04 -16.57
CA ALA A 135 -18.09 6.33 -17.09
C ALA A 135 -18.45 6.53 -18.58
N PHE A 136 -18.58 5.43 -19.33
CA PHE A 136 -18.92 5.42 -20.76
C PHE A 136 -20.32 4.86 -21.03
N ALA A 137 -20.71 3.81 -20.30
CA ALA A 137 -21.94 3.05 -20.48
C ALA A 137 -22.70 2.95 -19.15
N ASN A 138 -23.62 3.90 -18.92
CA ASN A 138 -24.48 3.97 -17.73
C ASN A 138 -25.96 3.94 -18.12
N GLY A 139 -26.86 3.75 -17.16
CA GLY A 139 -28.31 3.65 -17.38
C GLY A 139 -29.05 4.98 -17.46
N TYR A 140 -28.35 6.12 -17.54
CA TYR A 140 -29.02 7.41 -17.71
C TYR A 140 -29.46 7.59 -19.18
N ASP A 141 -30.73 7.89 -19.40
CA ASP A 141 -31.25 8.32 -20.72
C ASP A 141 -30.90 9.79 -21.02
N GLU A 142 -29.62 10.14 -20.84
CA GLU A 142 -29.07 11.44 -21.20
C GLU A 142 -28.53 11.34 -22.64
N GLY A 143 -29.30 11.79 -23.63
CA GLY A 143 -28.87 11.76 -25.04
C GLY A 143 -27.46 12.34 -25.26
N GLY A 144 -26.74 11.82 -26.28
CA GLY A 144 -25.37 12.19 -26.60
C GLY A 144 -24.40 11.00 -26.43
N ASP A 145 -23.17 11.27 -25.96
CA ASP A 145 -22.14 10.25 -25.70
C ASP A 145 -22.31 9.56 -24.33
N LYS A 146 -23.40 9.80 -23.61
CA LYS A 146 -23.73 9.17 -22.32
C LYS A 146 -24.84 8.13 -22.49
N GLY A 147 -25.10 7.35 -21.44
CA GLY A 147 -26.15 6.34 -21.43
C GLY A 147 -25.72 4.97 -21.96
N PRO A 148 -26.69 4.05 -22.19
CA PRO A 148 -26.41 2.69 -22.63
C PRO A 148 -25.71 2.67 -23.99
N LYS A 149 -24.77 1.74 -24.16
CA LYS A 149 -23.93 1.66 -25.36
C LYS A 149 -24.21 0.42 -26.18
N LYS A 150 -24.39 0.61 -27.49
CA LYS A 150 -24.50 -0.48 -28.45
C LYS A 150 -23.16 -1.17 -28.63
N PHE A 151 -23.18 -2.50 -28.75
CA PHE A 151 -21.97 -3.25 -29.12
C PHE A 151 -21.54 -3.00 -30.57
N SER A 152 -22.46 -2.60 -31.46
CA SER A 152 -22.13 -2.20 -32.84
C SER A 152 -21.47 -0.83 -32.95
N ALA A 153 -21.45 -0.04 -31.87
CA ALA A 153 -20.84 1.28 -31.88
C ALA A 153 -19.34 1.18 -32.16
N LYS A 154 -18.85 2.01 -33.10
CA LYS A 154 -17.43 2.05 -33.46
C LYS A 154 -16.50 2.46 -32.31
N SER A 155 -17.06 3.14 -31.31
CA SER A 155 -16.38 3.57 -30.08
C SER A 155 -17.43 3.89 -29.02
N TRP A 156 -17.12 3.61 -27.76
CA TRP A 156 -17.91 3.99 -26.59
C TRP A 156 -17.44 5.32 -25.98
N GLY A 157 -16.26 5.80 -26.36
CA GLY A 157 -15.69 7.06 -25.87
C GLY A 157 -14.17 7.08 -25.96
N LYS A 158 -13.56 8.15 -25.44
CA LYS A 158 -12.10 8.34 -25.42
C LYS A 158 -11.59 8.45 -24.00
N ILE A 159 -10.41 7.87 -23.76
CA ILE A 159 -9.71 8.00 -22.48
C ILE A 159 -8.68 9.13 -22.59
N ALA A 160 -9.00 10.30 -22.03
CA ALA A 160 -8.21 11.52 -22.23
C ALA A 160 -6.79 11.46 -21.64
N ASN A 161 -6.62 10.86 -20.46
CA ASN A 161 -5.35 10.83 -19.72
C ASN A 161 -4.27 9.92 -20.35
N ILE A 162 -4.62 9.08 -21.34
CA ILE A 162 -3.67 8.17 -22.03
C ILE A 162 -3.55 8.48 -23.53
N GLY A 163 -3.78 9.74 -23.92
CA GLY A 163 -3.61 10.17 -25.31
C GLY A 163 -4.87 10.07 -26.17
N GLY A 164 -6.06 9.94 -25.56
CA GLY A 164 -7.34 9.94 -26.28
C GLY A 164 -7.66 8.61 -26.96
N GLU A 165 -7.09 7.51 -26.46
CA GLU A 165 -7.34 6.14 -26.93
C GLU A 165 -8.84 5.81 -26.88
N GLN A 166 -9.31 5.09 -27.90
CA GLN A 166 -10.72 4.71 -28.03
C GLN A 166 -11.03 3.49 -27.16
N VAL A 167 -12.15 3.56 -26.43
CA VAL A 167 -12.78 2.38 -25.82
C VAL A 167 -13.68 1.76 -26.89
N VAL A 168 -13.35 0.56 -27.35
CA VAL A 168 -14.07 -0.06 -28.47
C VAL A 168 -14.59 -1.46 -28.14
N PRO A 169 -15.80 -1.83 -28.58
CA PRO A 169 -16.18 -3.23 -28.77
C PRO A 169 -15.30 -3.84 -29.85
N LEU A 170 -14.46 -4.81 -29.49
CA LEU A 170 -13.39 -5.30 -30.36
C LEU A 170 -13.75 -6.62 -31.03
N ALA A 171 -14.24 -7.58 -30.26
CA ALA A 171 -14.49 -8.94 -30.72
C ALA A 171 -15.54 -9.63 -29.86
N ILE A 172 -16.14 -10.69 -30.40
CA ILE A 172 -16.93 -11.65 -29.63
C ILE A 172 -16.00 -12.80 -29.25
N GLU A 173 -15.93 -13.12 -27.96
CA GLU A 173 -15.10 -14.19 -27.43
C GLU A 173 -15.92 -15.07 -26.49
N LYS A 174 -15.64 -16.38 -26.53
CA LYS A 174 -16.17 -17.32 -25.53
C LYS A 174 -15.16 -17.43 -24.40
N VAL A 175 -15.55 -16.97 -23.21
CA VAL A 175 -14.66 -16.95 -22.04
C VAL A 175 -15.18 -17.89 -20.97
N THR A 176 -14.29 -18.72 -20.45
CA THR A 176 -14.54 -19.56 -19.28
C THR A 176 -13.87 -18.92 -18.05
N VAL A 177 -14.68 -18.77 -17.00
CA VAL A 177 -14.29 -18.34 -15.66
C VAL A 177 -14.84 -19.35 -14.65
N LYS A 178 -14.46 -19.26 -13.38
CA LYS A 178 -14.98 -20.18 -12.35
C LYS A 178 -16.52 -20.18 -12.22
N ALA A 179 -17.19 -19.04 -12.47
CA ALA A 179 -18.64 -18.95 -12.48
C ALA A 179 -19.34 -19.62 -13.67
N GLY A 180 -18.62 -19.95 -14.75
CA GLY A 180 -19.21 -20.55 -15.95
C GLY A 180 -18.51 -20.16 -17.25
N THR A 181 -19.14 -20.52 -18.38
CA THR A 181 -18.69 -20.13 -19.72
C THR A 181 -19.70 -19.18 -20.35
N PHE A 182 -19.21 -18.05 -20.86
CA PHE A 182 -20.03 -16.95 -21.34
C PHE A 182 -19.66 -16.62 -22.79
N ASP A 183 -20.66 -16.30 -23.61
CA ASP A 183 -20.45 -15.58 -24.86
C ASP A 183 -20.35 -14.09 -24.52
N THR A 184 -19.17 -13.51 -24.74
CA THR A 184 -18.81 -12.17 -24.28
C THR A 184 -18.45 -11.26 -25.45
N VAL A 185 -18.60 -9.95 -25.26
CA VAL A 185 -17.99 -8.93 -26.09
C VAL A 185 -16.77 -8.36 -25.36
N VAL A 186 -15.63 -8.35 -26.04
CA VAL A 186 -14.40 -7.75 -25.53
C VAL A 186 -14.44 -6.25 -25.75
N ILE A 187 -14.50 -5.50 -24.66
CA ILE A 187 -14.31 -4.05 -24.65
C ILE A 187 -12.83 -3.78 -24.44
N SER A 188 -12.21 -3.02 -25.34
CA SER A 188 -10.76 -2.91 -25.43
C SER A 188 -10.27 -1.50 -25.73
N TRP A 189 -9.08 -1.18 -25.21
CA TRP A 189 -8.30 0.02 -25.52
C TRP A 189 -6.80 -0.31 -25.42
N LYS A 190 -5.95 0.57 -25.91
CA LYS A 190 -4.49 0.45 -25.73
C LYS A 190 -4.01 1.40 -24.64
N THR A 191 -3.08 0.92 -23.82
CA THR A 191 -2.38 1.72 -22.82
C THR A 191 -0.90 1.30 -22.80
N GLY A 192 0.03 2.25 -22.92
CA GLY A 192 1.47 1.94 -22.86
C GLY A 192 1.95 0.96 -23.95
N GLY A 193 1.27 0.94 -25.12
CA GLY A 193 1.55 -0.02 -26.19
C GLY A 193 0.97 -1.42 -26.01
N VAL A 194 0.38 -1.72 -24.84
CA VAL A 194 -0.27 -2.98 -24.52
C VAL A 194 -1.79 -2.83 -24.60
N ARG A 195 -2.50 -3.91 -24.89
CA ARG A 195 -3.96 -3.92 -25.01
C ARG A 195 -4.60 -4.31 -23.68
N SER A 196 -5.49 -3.47 -23.18
CA SER A 196 -6.37 -3.72 -22.05
C SER A 196 -7.70 -4.28 -22.55
N ASN A 197 -8.25 -5.26 -21.83
CA ASN A 197 -9.49 -5.95 -22.20
C ASN A 197 -10.42 -6.12 -21.00
N VAL A 198 -11.71 -5.93 -21.24
CA VAL A 198 -12.82 -6.18 -20.29
C VAL A 198 -13.89 -6.98 -21.03
N TRP A 199 -14.29 -8.12 -20.49
CA TRP A 199 -15.23 -9.03 -21.13
C TRP A 199 -16.63 -8.84 -20.54
N VAL A 200 -17.52 -8.28 -21.37
CA VAL A 200 -18.90 -7.94 -21.03
C VAL A 200 -19.86 -8.98 -21.60
N VAL A 201 -20.93 -9.28 -20.88
CA VAL A 201 -22.01 -10.17 -21.33
C VAL A 201 -23.28 -9.33 -21.50
N ASP A 202 -23.96 -9.50 -22.62
CA ASP A 202 -25.26 -8.88 -22.86
C ASP A 202 -26.28 -9.33 -21.80
N ASN A 203 -27.14 -8.40 -21.35
CA ASN A 203 -28.12 -8.65 -20.27
C ASN A 203 -27.51 -9.17 -18.95
N PHE A 204 -26.24 -8.89 -18.68
CA PHE A 204 -25.58 -9.26 -17.44
C PHE A 204 -24.99 -8.02 -16.74
N PRO A 205 -25.19 -7.84 -15.41
CA PRO A 205 -24.93 -6.54 -14.78
C PRO A 205 -23.48 -6.04 -14.81
N PHE A 206 -22.51 -6.95 -14.71
CA PHE A 206 -21.10 -6.59 -14.55
C PHE A 206 -20.21 -7.41 -15.46
N PRO A 207 -19.04 -6.91 -15.91
CA PRO A 207 -18.12 -7.71 -16.70
C PRO A 207 -17.68 -8.97 -15.95
N VAL A 208 -17.51 -10.08 -16.66
CA VAL A 208 -17.16 -11.37 -16.04
C VAL A 208 -15.66 -11.56 -15.86
N LYS A 209 -14.85 -10.78 -16.59
CA LYS A 209 -13.40 -10.85 -16.56
C LYS A 209 -12.80 -9.52 -17.03
N ALA A 210 -11.62 -9.16 -16.54
CA ALA A 210 -10.80 -8.10 -17.10
C ALA A 210 -9.32 -8.35 -16.89
N HIS A 211 -8.50 -7.79 -17.77
CA HIS A 211 -7.07 -7.62 -17.58
C HIS A 211 -6.63 -6.34 -18.28
N THR A 212 -6.18 -5.37 -17.50
CA THR A 212 -5.83 -4.03 -17.97
C THR A 212 -4.44 -3.64 -17.47
N TYR A 213 -3.86 -2.62 -18.10
CA TYR A 213 -2.48 -2.21 -17.88
C TYR A 213 -2.38 -0.71 -17.69
N THR A 214 -1.46 -0.30 -16.81
CA THR A 214 -1.22 1.12 -16.57
C THR A 214 -0.48 1.76 -17.74
N HIS A 215 -0.59 3.08 -17.85
CA HIS A 215 0.22 3.83 -18.79
C HIS A 215 1.62 4.04 -18.22
N VAL A 216 2.63 3.53 -18.92
CA VAL A 216 4.04 3.75 -18.58
C VAL A 216 4.78 4.38 -19.74
N SER A 217 5.76 5.22 -19.43
CA SER A 217 6.65 5.84 -20.42
C SER A 217 7.71 4.89 -20.96
N SER A 218 8.05 3.84 -20.19
CA SER A 218 9.01 2.79 -20.53
C SER A 218 8.85 1.58 -19.59
N GLY A 219 9.54 0.48 -19.88
CA GLY A 219 9.50 -0.73 -19.05
C GLY A 219 8.31 -1.64 -19.34
N ILE A 220 8.04 -2.55 -18.41
CA ILE A 220 6.91 -3.49 -18.49
C ILE A 220 5.71 -2.81 -17.83
N PRO A 221 4.61 -2.51 -18.56
CA PRO A 221 3.42 -1.93 -17.94
C PRO A 221 2.87 -2.88 -16.87
N PRO A 222 2.77 -2.46 -15.60
CA PRO A 222 2.13 -3.28 -14.58
C PRO A 222 0.63 -3.41 -14.87
N THR A 223 0.05 -4.48 -14.35
CA THR A 223 -1.41 -4.65 -14.35
C THR A 223 -2.05 -3.47 -13.61
N GLU A 224 -2.99 -2.79 -14.25
CA GLU A 224 -3.80 -1.73 -13.61
C GLU A 224 -4.91 -2.35 -12.78
N TYR A 225 -5.68 -3.26 -13.37
CA TYR A 225 -6.57 -4.16 -12.64
C TYR A 225 -6.76 -5.46 -13.40
N GLN A 226 -7.07 -6.49 -12.64
CA GLN A 226 -7.46 -7.79 -13.16
C GLN A 226 -8.56 -8.34 -12.28
N PHE A 227 -9.58 -8.94 -12.87
CA PHE A 227 -10.60 -9.65 -12.11
C PHE A 227 -11.19 -10.80 -12.89
N GLU A 228 -11.76 -11.76 -12.15
CA GLU A 228 -12.52 -12.88 -12.67
C GLU A 228 -13.74 -13.15 -11.77
N LEU A 229 -14.91 -13.32 -12.39
CA LEU A 229 -16.13 -13.72 -11.71
C LEU A 229 -16.03 -15.18 -11.23
N LEU A 230 -16.09 -15.37 -9.92
CA LEU A 230 -15.96 -16.66 -9.25
C LEU A 230 -17.30 -17.40 -9.11
N ASP A 231 -18.36 -16.68 -8.78
CA ASP A 231 -19.71 -17.22 -8.60
C ASP A 231 -20.75 -16.11 -8.84
N TYR A 232 -21.93 -16.51 -9.32
CA TYR A 232 -23.09 -15.64 -9.46
C TYR A 232 -24.37 -16.41 -9.13
N LYS A 233 -25.19 -15.83 -8.24
CA LYS A 233 -26.49 -16.39 -7.86
C LYS A 233 -27.55 -15.31 -7.86
N GLU A 234 -28.65 -15.58 -8.55
CA GLU A 234 -29.84 -14.74 -8.51
C GLU A 234 -30.75 -15.10 -7.32
N ASN A 235 -31.60 -14.16 -6.93
CA ASN A 235 -32.71 -14.38 -6.00
C ASN A 235 -32.30 -14.97 -4.63
N VAL A 236 -31.11 -14.62 -4.14
CA VAL A 236 -30.67 -15.00 -2.79
C VAL A 236 -31.49 -14.22 -1.77
N THR A 237 -32.33 -14.93 -1.01
CA THR A 237 -33.28 -14.33 -0.06
C THR A 237 -32.81 -14.32 1.40
N LYS A 238 -31.84 -15.16 1.74
CA LYS A 238 -31.23 -15.23 3.08
C LYS A 238 -29.85 -14.60 3.04
N ASP A 239 -29.46 -13.90 4.10
CA ASP A 239 -28.12 -13.30 4.21
C ASP A 239 -27.03 -14.38 3.98
N PRO A 240 -26.30 -14.32 2.85
CA PRO A 240 -25.28 -15.31 2.52
C PRO A 240 -24.06 -15.19 3.46
N PHE A 241 -23.92 -14.08 4.17
CA PHE A 241 -22.78 -13.75 5.02
C PHE A 241 -23.07 -13.93 6.51
N ALA A 242 -24.21 -14.53 6.89
CA ALA A 242 -24.62 -14.66 8.29
C ALA A 242 -23.60 -15.42 9.15
N ASN A 243 -22.89 -16.39 8.56
CA ASN A 243 -21.89 -17.21 9.25
C ASN A 243 -20.45 -16.71 9.07
N VAL A 244 -20.25 -15.64 8.30
CA VAL A 244 -18.92 -15.04 8.12
C VAL A 244 -18.60 -14.23 9.36
N LYS A 245 -17.56 -14.65 10.09
CA LYS A 245 -17.05 -13.93 11.25
C LYS A 245 -15.78 -13.18 10.82
N PRO A 246 -15.74 -11.84 10.93
CA PRO A 246 -14.47 -11.14 10.81
C PRO A 246 -13.50 -11.67 11.89
N PRO A 247 -12.18 -11.68 11.64
CA PRO A 247 -11.23 -12.08 12.66
C PRO A 247 -11.39 -11.18 13.89
N SER A 248 -11.34 -11.78 15.08
CA SER A 248 -11.56 -11.14 16.39
C SER A 248 -10.58 -10.01 16.74
N ASN A 249 -9.63 -9.73 15.85
CA ASN A 249 -8.47 -8.90 16.12
C ASN A 249 -8.50 -7.63 15.25
N VAL A 250 -9.52 -6.79 15.44
CA VAL A 250 -9.22 -5.36 15.35
C VAL A 250 -8.54 -5.04 16.68
N ALA A 251 -7.20 -5.18 16.70
CA ALA A 251 -6.41 -4.81 17.85
C ALA A 251 -6.86 -3.41 18.29
N ASP A 252 -7.10 -3.22 19.59
CA ASP A 252 -7.45 -1.90 20.12
C ASP A 252 -6.33 -0.92 19.73
N ILE A 253 -6.56 -0.12 18.68
CA ILE A 253 -5.59 0.85 18.13
C ILE A 253 -5.51 2.08 19.05
N LYS A 254 -6.34 2.11 20.11
CA LYS A 254 -6.34 3.20 21.07
C LYS A 254 -4.95 3.33 21.70
N GLY A 255 -4.32 4.49 21.48
CA GLY A 255 -2.97 4.79 21.94
C GLY A 255 -1.84 4.38 20.98
N CYS A 256 -2.15 3.87 19.79
CA CYS A 256 -1.15 3.65 18.74
C CYS A 256 -0.86 4.93 17.95
N PRO A 257 0.40 5.15 17.53
CA PRO A 257 0.77 6.28 16.68
C PRO A 257 0.17 6.15 15.27
N ASN A 258 0.02 7.27 14.58
CA ASN A 258 -0.42 7.29 13.18
C ASN A 258 0.70 6.78 12.26
N THR A 259 0.32 6.04 11.22
CA THR A 259 1.17 5.47 10.16
C THR A 259 1.10 6.22 8.82
N ASP A 260 0.30 7.29 8.71
CA ASP A 260 0.08 8.00 7.44
C ASP A 260 1.30 8.79 6.96
N SER A 261 2.17 9.21 7.88
CA SER A 261 3.34 10.03 7.61
C SER A 261 4.59 9.17 7.39
N LEU A 262 4.91 8.86 6.13
CA LEU A 262 6.14 8.18 5.73
C LEU A 262 7.31 9.17 5.56
N THR A 263 7.75 9.78 6.66
CA THR A 263 8.80 10.82 6.66
C THR A 263 10.20 10.26 6.92
N LYS A 264 10.32 9.19 7.71
CA LYS A 264 11.61 8.52 7.96
C LYS A 264 11.93 7.58 6.82
N SER A 265 13.19 7.58 6.41
CA SER A 265 13.66 6.69 5.36
C SER A 265 15.13 6.33 5.51
N ILE A 266 15.48 5.19 4.94
CA ILE A 266 16.82 4.65 4.85
C ILE A 266 17.07 4.33 3.38
N LYS A 267 18.12 4.90 2.80
CA LYS A 267 18.59 4.61 1.44
C LYS A 267 19.99 4.00 1.50
N ARG A 268 20.13 2.71 1.16
CA ARG A 268 21.41 1.97 1.20
C ARG A 268 21.47 0.88 0.12
N PRO A 269 22.67 0.52 -0.36
CA PRO A 269 22.82 -0.69 -1.16
C PRO A 269 22.54 -1.94 -0.30
N THR A 270 22.14 -3.02 -0.96
CA THR A 270 22.05 -4.35 -0.35
C THR A 270 23.44 -4.94 -0.05
N GLU A 271 23.50 -6.01 0.72
CA GLU A 271 24.75 -6.65 1.18
C GLU A 271 25.73 -6.96 0.02
N LYS A 272 25.22 -7.54 -1.07
CA LYS A 272 26.02 -7.82 -2.29
C LYS A 272 26.03 -6.66 -3.28
N SER A 273 25.42 -5.53 -2.93
CA SER A 273 25.28 -4.35 -3.79
C SER A 273 24.63 -4.63 -5.14
N GLU A 274 23.79 -5.67 -5.23
CA GLU A 274 23.03 -5.96 -6.44
C GLU A 274 21.85 -5.00 -6.64
N TYR A 275 21.37 -4.38 -5.56
CA TYR A 275 20.24 -3.46 -5.55
C TYR A 275 20.50 -2.25 -4.66
N GLN A 276 19.81 -1.14 -4.93
CA GLN A 276 19.65 -0.05 -3.98
C GLN A 276 18.25 -0.11 -3.39
N ILE A 277 18.14 0.03 -2.07
CA ILE A 277 16.85 0.06 -1.39
C ILE A 277 16.67 1.41 -0.75
N HIS A 278 15.53 2.04 -1.04
CA HIS A 278 15.05 3.22 -0.32
C HIS A 278 13.76 2.87 0.40
N ALA A 279 13.89 2.53 1.68
CA ALA A 279 12.79 2.13 2.54
C ALA A 279 12.32 3.33 3.38
N TYR A 280 11.03 3.61 3.32
CA TYR A 280 10.32 4.54 4.18
C TYR A 280 9.49 3.73 5.17
N TYR A 281 9.33 4.24 6.39
CA TYR A 281 8.50 3.58 7.39
C TYR A 281 7.84 4.59 8.32
N SER A 282 6.73 4.16 8.90
CA SER A 282 5.94 4.91 9.88
C SER A 282 5.26 3.92 10.84
N PRO A 283 5.15 4.22 12.14
CA PRO A 283 5.66 5.41 12.81
C PRO A 283 7.20 5.41 12.90
N ASP A 284 7.78 6.58 13.19
CA ASP A 284 9.22 6.74 13.44
C ASP A 284 9.73 5.80 14.54
N PHE A 285 8.87 5.54 15.53
CA PHE A 285 9.11 4.66 16.67
C PHE A 285 8.00 3.61 16.74
N PRO A 286 8.21 2.43 16.12
CA PRO A 286 7.22 1.37 16.15
C PRO A 286 6.91 0.91 17.59
N VAL A 287 5.63 0.66 17.86
CA VAL A 287 5.13 0.25 19.17
C VAL A 287 4.64 -1.19 19.07
N GLU A 288 5.06 -2.05 19.98
CA GLU A 288 4.58 -3.43 20.10
C GLU A 288 3.04 -3.48 20.06
N GLY A 289 2.49 -4.35 19.23
CA GLY A 289 1.05 -4.52 19.07
C GLY A 289 0.32 -3.34 18.40
N CYS A 290 1.06 -2.40 17.78
CA CYS A 290 0.49 -1.30 17.00
C CYS A 290 0.76 -1.46 15.49
N PRO A 291 -0.05 -0.79 14.63
CA PRO A 291 0.20 -0.75 13.19
C PRO A 291 1.53 -0.06 12.84
N MET A 292 2.13 -0.54 11.76
CA MET A 292 3.32 0.01 11.12
C MET A 292 3.16 -0.14 9.60
N LYS A 293 3.58 0.88 8.88
CA LYS A 293 3.55 0.95 7.42
C LYS A 293 4.96 1.10 6.88
N TRP A 294 5.24 0.40 5.79
CA TRP A 294 6.47 0.54 5.01
C TRP A 294 6.13 0.92 3.57
N GLN A 295 7.01 1.69 2.96
CA GLN A 295 7.12 1.80 1.51
C GLN A 295 8.57 1.47 1.13
N ILE A 296 8.77 0.48 0.26
CA ILE A 296 10.10 0.00 -0.14
C ILE A 296 10.25 0.24 -1.63
N ASN A 297 11.19 1.12 -1.99
CA ASN A 297 11.57 1.36 -3.37
C ASN A 297 12.81 0.53 -3.71
N PHE A 298 12.67 -0.37 -4.68
CA PHE A 298 13.72 -1.21 -5.25
C PHE A 298 14.31 -0.51 -6.48
N LEU A 299 15.58 -0.14 -6.38
CA LEU A 299 16.25 0.71 -7.35
C LEU A 299 17.46 0.00 -7.97
N SER A 300 17.76 0.38 -9.21
CA SER A 300 18.96 -0.03 -9.94
C SER A 300 20.23 0.28 -9.15
N LYS A 301 21.20 -0.65 -9.14
CA LYS A 301 22.52 -0.39 -8.57
C LYS A 301 23.31 0.68 -9.33
N TYR A 302 22.92 0.97 -10.56
CA TYR A 302 23.60 1.93 -11.44
C TYR A 302 22.95 3.32 -11.43
N HIS A 303 21.68 3.42 -11.03
CA HIS A 303 20.94 4.67 -11.09
C HIS A 303 19.93 4.78 -9.93
N ASP A 304 20.04 5.86 -9.17
CA ASP A 304 19.41 5.98 -7.85
C ASP A 304 17.95 6.48 -7.90
N THR A 305 17.39 6.58 -9.11
CA THR A 305 15.98 6.90 -9.41
C THR A 305 15.34 5.92 -10.39
N GLU A 306 16.08 4.90 -10.85
CA GLU A 306 15.56 3.89 -11.77
C GLU A 306 14.95 2.75 -10.95
N PHE A 307 13.63 2.62 -11.01
CA PHE A 307 12.90 1.54 -10.36
C PHE A 307 13.10 0.21 -11.09
N LEU A 308 13.21 -0.86 -10.31
CA LEU A 308 13.28 -2.23 -10.82
C LEU A 308 11.88 -2.81 -10.96
N ASN A 309 11.65 -3.64 -11.98
CA ASN A 309 10.39 -4.34 -12.17
C ASN A 309 10.46 -5.80 -11.72
N GLN A 310 9.30 -6.37 -11.39
CA GLN A 310 9.13 -7.80 -11.08
C GLN A 310 9.99 -8.27 -9.90
N VAL A 311 9.99 -7.53 -8.79
CA VAL A 311 10.78 -7.86 -7.61
C VAL A 311 10.05 -8.90 -6.76
N GLN A 312 10.68 -10.07 -6.57
CA GLN A 312 10.27 -11.07 -5.59
C GLN A 312 11.01 -10.84 -4.28
N PHE A 313 10.28 -10.62 -3.19
CA PHE A 313 10.90 -10.25 -1.91
C PHE A 313 10.09 -10.70 -0.70
N ASP A 314 10.60 -10.43 0.49
CA ASP A 314 9.87 -10.49 1.75
C ASP A 314 10.39 -9.39 2.70
N LEU A 315 9.56 -9.04 3.68
CA LEU A 315 9.98 -8.27 4.84
C LEU A 315 9.98 -9.21 6.04
N MET A 316 11.17 -9.54 6.54
CA MET A 316 11.36 -10.49 7.63
C MET A 316 11.80 -9.78 8.91
N VAL A 317 11.55 -10.42 10.05
CA VAL A 317 12.20 -10.08 11.31
C VAL A 317 13.05 -11.27 11.74
N VAL A 318 14.32 -11.03 12.05
CA VAL A 318 15.30 -12.08 12.36
C VAL A 318 15.91 -11.89 13.74
N ASP A 319 16.51 -12.95 14.27
CA ASP A 319 17.36 -12.86 15.47
C ASP A 319 18.75 -12.34 15.11
N GLU A 320 19.58 -12.05 16.12
CA GLU A 320 20.97 -11.57 15.94
C GLU A 320 21.86 -12.52 15.11
N LYS A 321 21.46 -13.79 14.98
CA LYS A 321 22.22 -14.83 14.26
C LYS A 321 21.70 -15.06 12.84
N PHE A 322 20.66 -14.34 12.41
CA PHE A 322 19.98 -14.55 11.14
C PHE A 322 19.52 -16.01 10.95
N THR A 323 19.03 -16.63 12.03
CA THR A 323 18.58 -18.02 12.03
C THR A 323 17.39 -18.20 11.07
N LEU A 324 17.37 -19.32 10.34
CA LEU A 324 16.24 -19.73 9.50
C LEU A 324 15.49 -20.91 10.15
N PRO A 325 14.14 -20.91 10.17
CA PRO A 325 13.25 -19.86 9.65
C PRO A 325 13.36 -18.55 10.45
N PRO A 326 13.07 -17.39 9.83
CA PRO A 326 13.11 -16.11 10.51
C PRO A 326 12.11 -16.10 11.68
N LEU A 327 12.28 -15.18 12.64
CA LEU A 327 11.31 -14.98 13.71
C LEU A 327 9.92 -14.66 13.15
N ARG A 328 9.90 -13.96 12.01
CA ARG A 328 8.66 -13.59 11.32
C ARG A 328 8.89 -13.34 9.84
N SER A 329 7.89 -13.66 9.02
CA SER A 329 7.80 -13.32 7.59
C SER A 329 6.47 -12.60 7.36
N VAL A 330 6.52 -11.38 6.82
CA VAL A 330 5.30 -10.62 6.51
C VAL A 330 4.51 -11.28 5.38
N ALA A 331 5.20 -11.88 4.39
CA ALA A 331 4.53 -12.69 3.38
C ALA A 331 3.66 -13.79 4.01
N GLN A 332 4.25 -14.59 4.90
CA GLN A 332 3.56 -15.72 5.55
C GLN A 332 2.42 -15.27 6.47
N ASP A 333 2.62 -14.18 7.22
CA ASP A 333 1.57 -13.57 8.04
C ASP A 333 0.34 -13.19 7.22
N GLN A 334 0.56 -12.75 5.98
CA GLN A 334 -0.50 -12.38 5.04
C GLN A 334 -1.03 -13.58 4.24
N GLY A 335 -0.47 -14.78 4.41
CA GLY A 335 -0.89 -16.00 3.72
C GLY A 335 -0.23 -16.19 2.35
N TYR A 336 0.85 -15.46 2.06
CA TYR A 336 1.60 -15.55 0.80
C TYR A 336 2.95 -16.27 1.01
N PRO A 337 3.46 -17.00 0.01
CA PRO A 337 4.79 -17.61 0.08
C PRO A 337 5.92 -16.56 0.02
N TYR A 338 5.70 -15.45 -0.66
CA TYR A 338 6.59 -14.30 -0.81
C TYR A 338 5.75 -13.08 -1.22
N LEU A 339 6.28 -11.88 -0.97
CA LEU A 339 5.74 -10.62 -1.48
C LEU A 339 6.26 -10.37 -2.90
N TYR A 340 5.51 -9.56 -3.65
CA TYR A 340 5.84 -9.25 -5.04
C TYR A 340 5.57 -7.78 -5.34
N SER A 341 6.52 -7.13 -6.02
CA SER A 341 6.37 -5.77 -6.52
C SER A 341 6.57 -5.73 -8.03
N PRO A 342 5.52 -5.51 -8.84
CA PRO A 342 5.66 -5.40 -10.29
C PRO A 342 6.42 -4.14 -10.72
N SER A 343 6.31 -3.03 -9.96
CA SER A 343 6.91 -1.74 -10.31
C SER A 343 8.16 -1.37 -9.50
N GLY A 344 8.49 -2.15 -8.48
CA GLY A 344 9.59 -1.85 -7.56
C GLY A 344 9.21 -0.86 -6.46
N LEU A 345 7.92 -0.55 -6.26
CA LEU A 345 7.43 0.31 -5.19
C LEU A 345 6.42 -0.45 -4.34
N ALA A 346 6.91 -1.21 -3.36
CA ALA A 346 6.04 -2.01 -2.49
C ALA A 346 5.54 -1.18 -1.31
N THR A 347 4.24 -1.26 -1.00
CA THR A 347 3.68 -0.75 0.26
C THR A 347 3.22 -1.91 1.13
N ILE A 348 3.61 -1.91 2.41
CA ILE A 348 3.34 -3.00 3.34
C ILE A 348 2.71 -2.42 4.61
N ASP A 349 1.55 -2.93 4.98
CA ASP A 349 0.95 -2.68 6.29
C ASP A 349 1.13 -3.92 7.16
N MET A 350 1.61 -3.73 8.39
CA MET A 350 1.83 -4.80 9.34
C MET A 350 1.54 -4.32 10.76
N THR A 351 1.26 -5.25 11.68
CA THR A 351 1.33 -4.97 13.12
C THR A 351 2.73 -5.29 13.62
N VAL A 352 3.30 -4.47 14.49
CA VAL A 352 4.57 -4.77 15.16
C VAL A 352 4.33 -5.90 16.15
N ASN A 353 4.89 -7.08 15.88
CA ASN A 353 4.84 -8.23 16.78
C ASN A 353 6.27 -8.60 17.15
N HIS A 354 6.83 -7.81 18.06
CA HIS A 354 8.19 -7.94 18.55
C HIS A 354 8.23 -7.32 19.94
N GLU A 355 8.91 -7.96 20.89
CA GLU A 355 9.06 -7.41 22.23
C GLU A 355 9.85 -6.09 22.18
N PRO A 356 9.70 -5.18 23.15
CA PRO A 356 10.45 -3.94 23.18
C PRO A 356 11.97 -4.19 23.15
N GLY A 357 12.69 -3.52 22.26
CA GLY A 357 14.09 -3.80 21.97
C GLY A 357 14.46 -3.45 20.53
N ILE A 358 15.64 -3.88 20.06
CA ILE A 358 16.02 -3.69 18.66
C ILE A 358 15.45 -4.83 17.83
N ALA A 359 14.61 -4.50 16.84
CA ALA A 359 14.16 -5.45 15.84
C ALA A 359 15.03 -5.33 14.58
N HIS A 360 15.52 -6.48 14.10
CA HIS A 360 16.28 -6.60 12.87
C HIS A 360 15.33 -6.88 11.71
N PHE A 361 14.85 -5.82 11.04
CA PHE A 361 14.06 -5.99 9.82
C PHE A 361 14.98 -6.32 8.65
N VAL A 362 14.61 -7.31 7.85
CA VAL A 362 15.37 -7.71 6.67
C VAL A 362 14.47 -7.58 5.45
N VAL A 363 14.83 -6.66 4.54
CA VAL A 363 14.28 -6.63 3.19
C VAL A 363 15.03 -7.72 2.41
N TYR A 364 14.38 -8.87 2.27
CA TYR A 364 14.98 -10.07 1.67
C TYR A 364 14.56 -10.18 0.22
N ILE A 365 15.51 -10.13 -0.73
CA ILE A 365 15.21 -10.09 -2.16
C ILE A 365 15.57 -11.44 -2.76
N TYR A 366 14.55 -12.19 -3.17
CA TYR A 366 14.73 -13.44 -3.87
C TYR A 366 15.30 -13.20 -5.28
N GLY A 367 14.90 -12.10 -5.92
CA GLY A 367 15.44 -11.60 -7.18
C GLY A 367 14.38 -10.96 -8.07
N LEU A 368 14.74 -10.69 -9.34
CA LEU A 368 13.83 -10.13 -10.34
C LEU A 368 13.24 -11.26 -11.21
N ALA A 369 11.96 -11.54 -11.06
CA ALA A 369 11.25 -12.57 -11.82
C ALA A 369 9.73 -12.31 -11.82
N PRO A 370 9.00 -12.75 -12.87
CA PRO A 370 7.55 -12.67 -12.91
C PRO A 370 6.89 -13.26 -11.66
N GLN A 371 5.70 -12.75 -11.30
CA GLN A 371 4.91 -13.24 -10.18
C GLN A 371 4.79 -14.77 -10.20
N GLY A 372 4.98 -15.43 -9.05
CA GLY A 372 4.88 -16.88 -8.95
C GLY A 372 6.19 -17.63 -9.24
N ILE A 373 7.24 -16.95 -9.72
CA ILE A 373 8.53 -17.56 -10.05
C ILE A 373 9.55 -17.10 -9.02
N VAL A 374 10.11 -18.03 -8.24
CA VAL A 374 11.27 -17.75 -7.38
C VAL A 374 12.53 -17.86 -8.24
N PRO A 375 13.28 -16.77 -8.46
CA PRO A 375 14.46 -16.81 -9.32
C PRO A 375 15.58 -17.65 -8.68
N SER A 376 16.38 -18.32 -9.53
CA SER A 376 17.54 -19.10 -9.11
C SER A 376 18.80 -18.24 -8.86
N ASN A 377 18.64 -16.92 -8.78
CA ASN A 377 19.73 -15.97 -8.66
C ASN A 377 20.29 -15.94 -7.23
N PRO A 378 21.52 -15.44 -7.02
CA PRO A 378 22.03 -15.23 -5.68
C PRO A 378 21.13 -14.20 -4.98
N ILE A 379 20.48 -14.66 -3.93
CA ILE A 379 19.68 -13.85 -3.00
C ILE A 379 20.55 -12.71 -2.45
N ASP A 380 19.94 -11.55 -2.27
CA ASP A 380 20.55 -10.39 -1.61
C ASP A 380 19.57 -9.78 -0.60
N TYR A 381 20.05 -8.95 0.32
CA TYR A 381 19.20 -8.37 1.37
C TYR A 381 19.72 -7.04 1.90
N LEU A 382 18.85 -6.32 2.62
CA LEU A 382 19.22 -5.16 3.45
C LEU A 382 18.67 -5.34 4.86
N VAL A 383 19.53 -5.17 5.86
CA VAL A 383 19.15 -5.15 7.28
C VAL A 383 18.85 -3.72 7.74
N ILE A 384 17.75 -3.54 8.45
CA ILE A 384 17.26 -2.28 9.00
C ILE A 384 16.92 -2.51 10.47
N ASP A 385 17.76 -1.96 11.35
CA ASP A 385 17.56 -2.06 12.79
C ASP A 385 16.66 -0.92 13.29
N LEU A 386 15.54 -1.27 13.90
CA LEU A 386 14.60 -0.29 14.47
C LEU A 386 14.34 -0.56 15.95
N PRO A 387 14.31 0.48 16.80
CA PRO A 387 13.89 0.34 18.18
C PRO A 387 12.37 0.18 18.28
N ILE A 388 11.92 -0.89 18.92
CA ILE A 388 10.52 -1.17 19.23
C ILE A 388 10.23 -0.75 20.68
N THR A 389 9.13 -0.03 20.85
CA THR A 389 8.66 0.48 22.15
C THR A 389 7.47 -0.32 22.68
N ALA A 390 7.23 -0.30 23.99
CA ALA A 390 6.10 -1.00 24.60
C ALA A 390 4.77 -0.25 24.43
N LYS A 391 3.66 -0.99 24.30
CA LYS A 391 2.32 -0.39 24.24
C LYS A 391 1.91 0.19 25.60
N SER A 392 1.66 1.51 25.66
CA SER A 392 1.30 2.19 26.90
C SER A 392 -0.09 1.80 27.41
N GLY A 393 -0.18 1.47 28.70
CA GLY A 393 -1.41 1.59 29.48
C GLY A 393 -1.39 2.92 30.25
N SER A 394 -2.13 3.92 29.74
CA SER A 394 -2.35 5.26 30.32
C SER A 394 -1.16 6.24 30.35
N SER A 395 -1.26 7.27 29.52
CA SER A 395 -0.39 8.46 29.49
C SER A 395 -0.52 9.30 30.77
N VAL A 396 0.58 9.56 31.47
CA VAL A 396 0.67 10.67 32.42
C VAL A 396 1.67 11.67 31.86
N THR A 397 1.17 12.73 31.23
CA THR A 397 2.00 13.87 30.80
C THR A 397 2.60 14.53 32.05
N SER A 398 3.89 14.32 32.25
CA SER A 398 4.72 15.03 33.21
C SER A 398 5.53 16.03 32.40
N ASN A 399 5.24 17.33 32.51
CA ASN A 399 6.05 18.39 31.91
C ASN A 399 7.46 18.34 32.53
N ILE A 400 8.42 17.70 31.87
CA ILE A 400 9.80 17.66 32.35
C ILE A 400 10.42 19.03 32.02
N PRO A 401 11.02 19.72 33.00
CA PRO A 401 11.67 21.00 32.73
C PRO A 401 12.73 20.88 31.62
N SER A 402 12.78 21.87 30.72
CA SER A 402 13.66 21.85 29.55
C SER A 402 15.15 21.80 29.92
N TRP A 403 15.57 22.30 31.08
CA TRP A 403 16.96 22.26 31.52
C TRP A 403 17.48 20.82 31.71
N ILE A 404 16.60 19.85 31.96
CA ILE A 404 16.97 18.42 32.05
C ILE A 404 17.44 17.86 30.71
N LYS A 405 16.90 18.38 29.60
CA LYS A 405 17.21 17.92 28.24
C LYS A 405 18.67 18.14 27.89
N ASN A 406 19.27 19.23 28.38
CA ASN A 406 20.69 19.51 28.20
C ASN A 406 21.57 18.40 28.79
N ASN A 407 21.21 17.90 29.97
CA ASN A 407 21.95 16.83 30.62
C ASN A 407 21.83 15.49 29.89
N ALA A 408 20.68 15.22 29.27
CA ALA A 408 20.52 14.05 28.43
C ALA A 408 21.37 14.14 27.15
N GLY A 409 21.53 15.35 26.59
CA GLY A 409 22.43 15.62 25.47
C GLY A 409 23.89 15.36 25.82
N TRP A 410 24.35 15.87 26.96
CA TRP A 410 25.70 15.63 27.47
C TRP A 410 25.96 14.18 27.88
N TRP A 411 24.93 13.43 28.27
CA TRP A 411 25.10 11.99 28.43
C TRP A 411 25.26 11.32 27.06
N ALA A 412 24.41 11.64 26.09
CA ALA A 412 24.45 11.06 24.75
C ALA A 412 25.76 11.31 24.00
N ASP A 413 26.34 12.50 24.13
CA ASP A 413 27.63 12.86 23.50
C ASP A 413 28.86 12.29 24.24
N GLY A 414 28.65 11.68 25.41
CA GLY A 414 29.69 11.05 26.21
C GLY A 414 30.41 11.98 27.19
N SER A 415 29.97 13.24 27.32
CA SER A 415 30.50 14.19 28.30
C SER A 415 30.10 13.84 29.75
N ILE A 416 28.97 13.16 29.93
CA ILE A 416 28.51 12.59 31.20
C ILE A 416 28.60 11.06 31.11
N ASP A 417 29.11 10.42 32.17
CA ASP A 417 29.15 8.97 32.28
C ASP A 417 27.78 8.36 32.71
N ASP A 418 27.61 7.08 32.46
CA ASP A 418 26.36 6.35 32.74
C ASP A 418 25.93 6.41 34.22
N ASN A 419 26.87 6.39 35.16
CA ASN A 419 26.57 6.44 36.59
C ASN A 419 26.10 7.83 37.01
N SER A 420 26.76 8.88 36.52
CA SER A 420 26.38 10.27 36.75
C SER A 420 24.99 10.58 36.18
N PHE A 421 24.69 10.09 34.97
CA PHE A 421 23.35 10.20 34.38
C PHE A 421 22.28 9.46 35.19
N VAL A 422 22.55 8.21 35.61
CA VAL A 422 21.61 7.41 36.42
C VAL A 422 21.29 8.10 37.74
N GLN A 423 22.29 8.66 38.42
CA GLN A 423 22.08 9.42 39.66
C GLN A 423 21.23 10.66 39.43
N GLY A 424 21.46 11.38 38.33
CA GLY A 424 20.63 12.51 37.91
C GLY A 424 19.16 12.12 37.74
N ILE A 425 18.88 11.04 36.99
CA ILE A 425 17.52 10.54 36.80
C ILE A 425 16.87 10.10 38.12
N GLN A 426 17.59 9.37 38.98
CA GLN A 426 17.10 8.96 40.31
C GLN A 426 16.72 10.16 41.17
N PHE A 427 17.52 11.23 41.14
CA PHE A 427 17.22 12.47 41.85
C PHE A 427 15.94 13.14 41.33
N LEU A 428 15.78 13.24 40.00
CA LEU A 428 14.59 13.85 39.41
C LEU A 428 13.30 13.10 39.74
N ILE A 429 13.38 11.78 39.81
CA ILE A 429 12.27 10.92 40.22
C ILE A 429 11.96 11.16 41.71
N LYS A 430 13.00 11.23 42.56
CA LYS A 430 12.87 11.47 43.99
C LYS A 430 12.23 12.83 44.30
N GLU A 431 12.66 13.89 43.62
CA GLU A 431 12.11 15.25 43.80
C GLU A 431 10.75 15.44 43.12
N GLY A 432 10.21 14.42 42.45
CA GLY A 432 8.92 14.48 41.76
C GLY A 432 8.92 15.36 40.50
N ILE A 433 10.10 15.75 40.02
CA ILE A 433 10.33 16.54 38.80
C ILE A 433 10.07 15.67 37.55
N MET A 434 10.43 14.38 37.62
CA MET A 434 10.15 13.38 36.59
C MET A 434 9.23 12.30 37.16
N LYS A 435 8.00 12.20 36.63
CA LYS A 435 7.07 11.14 37.05
C LYS A 435 7.24 9.92 36.16
N ILE A 436 7.56 8.79 36.77
CA ILE A 436 7.62 7.50 36.09
C ILE A 436 6.27 6.80 36.26
N PRO A 437 5.58 6.39 35.17
CA PRO A 437 4.37 5.59 35.30
C PRO A 437 4.64 4.29 36.05
N SER A 438 3.63 3.74 36.72
CA SER A 438 3.77 2.59 37.63
C SER A 438 4.60 1.46 37.01
N THR A 439 5.77 1.19 37.60
CA THR A 439 6.75 0.22 37.11
C THR A 439 7.21 -0.67 38.26
N THR A 440 7.32 -1.97 38.03
CA THR A 440 7.86 -2.93 39.00
C THR A 440 9.37 -3.00 38.85
N GLN A 441 10.10 -2.71 39.92
CA GLN A 441 11.56 -2.76 39.91
C GLN A 441 12.05 -4.21 39.79
N GLY A 442 12.90 -4.46 38.79
CA GLY A 442 13.50 -5.79 38.55
C GLY A 442 14.50 -6.22 39.62
N THR A 443 14.76 -7.52 39.68
CA THR A 443 15.75 -8.15 40.58
C THR A 443 17.12 -8.36 39.93
N GLY A 444 17.34 -7.80 38.73
CA GLY A 444 18.54 -8.02 37.92
C GLY A 444 19.86 -7.74 38.65
N THR A 445 20.82 -8.66 38.44
CA THR A 445 22.25 -8.53 38.78
C THR A 445 23.11 -8.45 37.52
N GLY A 446 22.52 -8.10 36.37
CA GLY A 446 23.19 -8.04 35.07
C GLY A 446 24.24 -6.93 34.98
N PRO A 447 25.09 -6.93 33.94
CA PRO A 447 26.17 -5.96 33.81
C PRO A 447 25.61 -4.53 33.92
N ASN A 448 26.27 -3.69 34.72
CA ASN A 448 25.93 -2.29 35.00
C ASN A 448 25.98 -1.35 33.76
N GLN A 449 25.80 -1.87 32.55
CA GLN A 449 25.90 -1.09 31.32
C GLN A 449 24.51 -0.73 30.81
N ILE A 450 24.33 0.57 30.58
CA ILE A 450 23.11 1.10 29.99
C ILE A 450 23.11 0.74 28.49
N PRO A 451 22.05 0.12 27.96
CA PRO A 451 21.95 -0.16 26.54
C PRO A 451 22.10 1.10 25.69
N SER A 452 22.90 1.02 24.61
CA SER A 452 23.20 2.17 23.76
C SER A 452 21.95 2.82 23.14
N TRP A 453 20.86 2.08 22.95
CA TRP A 453 19.60 2.65 22.46
C TRP A 453 18.99 3.66 23.43
N ILE A 454 19.18 3.49 24.74
CA ILE A 454 18.70 4.44 25.76
C ILE A 454 19.54 5.72 25.72
N LYS A 455 20.84 5.56 25.46
CA LYS A 455 21.77 6.67 25.28
C LYS A 455 21.45 7.48 24.01
N ASN A 456 21.11 6.79 22.93
CA ASN A 456 20.62 7.45 21.71
C ASN A 456 19.29 8.19 21.95
N ASN A 457 18.35 7.58 22.69
CA ASN A 457 17.09 8.22 23.07
C ASN A 457 17.30 9.49 23.89
N ALA A 458 18.32 9.54 24.76
CA ALA A 458 18.65 10.75 25.50
C ALA A 458 19.12 11.89 24.59
N GLY A 459 19.93 11.58 23.56
CA GLY A 459 20.33 12.55 22.55
C GLY A 459 19.14 13.08 21.75
N TRP A 460 18.25 12.18 21.34
CA TRP A 460 17.01 12.54 20.64
C TRP A 460 15.98 13.25 21.51
N TRP A 461 16.06 13.10 22.83
CA TRP A 461 15.22 13.86 23.74
C TRP A 461 15.76 15.27 23.94
N ALA A 462 17.09 15.39 23.96
CA ALA A 462 17.81 16.65 24.09
C ALA A 462 17.57 17.59 22.90
N ASP A 463 17.59 17.03 21.68
CA ASP A 463 17.37 17.78 20.44
C ASP A 463 15.87 18.05 20.13
N GLY A 464 14.97 17.52 20.96
CA GLY A 464 13.52 17.66 20.81
C GLY A 464 12.88 16.70 19.79
N SER A 465 13.62 15.71 19.27
CA SER A 465 13.13 14.70 18.33
C SER A 465 12.20 13.66 18.96
N ILE A 466 12.32 13.41 20.26
CA ILE A 466 11.36 12.61 21.03
C ILE A 466 10.73 13.42 22.16
N ASP A 467 9.48 13.09 22.51
CA ASP A 467 8.78 13.72 23.61
C ASP A 467 9.23 13.18 24.97
N ASP A 468 8.83 13.88 26.03
CA ASP A 468 9.16 13.52 27.41
C ASP A 468 8.68 12.10 27.77
N ASN A 469 7.56 11.67 27.19
CA ASN A 469 6.99 10.35 27.43
C ASN A 469 7.86 9.24 26.81
N SER A 470 8.34 9.43 25.58
CA SER A 470 9.21 8.48 24.88
C SER A 470 10.54 8.31 25.62
N PHE A 471 11.11 9.39 26.14
CA PHE A 471 12.32 9.33 26.96
C PHE A 471 12.06 8.61 28.30
N VAL A 472 10.96 8.95 28.98
CA VAL A 472 10.55 8.31 30.24
C VAL A 472 10.33 6.80 30.08
N GLN A 473 9.89 6.33 28.92
CA GLN A 473 9.78 4.88 28.65
C GLN A 473 11.13 4.16 28.62
N GLY A 474 12.18 4.81 28.10
CA GLY A 474 13.55 4.31 28.21
C GLY A 474 14.00 4.19 29.67
N ILE A 475 13.63 5.16 30.50
CA ILE A 475 13.89 5.13 31.95
C ILE A 475 13.08 4.02 32.64
N GLN A 476 11.82 3.80 32.26
CA GLN A 476 11.01 2.69 32.77
C GLN A 476 11.65 1.33 32.48
N PHE A 477 12.18 1.16 31.28
CA PHE A 477 12.90 -0.06 30.91
C PHE A 477 14.09 -0.31 31.86
N LEU A 478 14.91 0.72 32.11
CA LEU A 478 16.06 0.60 33.04
C LEU A 478 15.63 0.11 34.44
N ILE A 479 14.50 0.61 34.93
CA ILE A 479 13.96 0.23 36.25
C ILE A 479 13.41 -1.20 36.23
N LYS A 480 12.68 -1.56 35.17
CA LYS A 480 12.07 -2.88 34.98
C LYS A 480 13.12 -3.99 34.89
N GLU A 481 14.19 -3.75 34.14
CA GLU A 481 15.28 -4.72 33.97
C GLU A 481 16.25 -4.76 35.17
N GLY A 482 16.06 -3.88 36.16
CA GLY A 482 16.92 -3.82 37.35
C GLY A 482 18.29 -3.16 37.12
N ILE A 483 18.48 -2.54 35.95
CA ILE A 483 19.68 -1.77 35.58
C ILE A 483 19.75 -0.47 36.41
N MET A 484 18.59 0.15 36.65
CA MET A 484 18.42 1.30 37.54
C MET A 484 17.56 0.91 38.74
N LYS A 485 18.04 1.19 39.96
CA LYS A 485 17.27 0.98 41.19
C LYS A 485 16.80 2.31 41.75
N ILE A 486 15.53 2.43 42.10
CA ILE A 486 15.01 3.61 42.79
C ILE A 486 14.92 3.26 44.28
N PRO A 487 15.65 3.96 45.16
CA PRO A 487 15.46 3.81 46.60
C PRO A 487 14.01 4.16 46.95
N ARG A 488 13.26 3.22 47.53
CA ARG A 488 11.97 3.53 48.12
C ARG A 488 12.25 4.13 49.49
N ASP A 489 12.03 5.43 49.67
CA ASP A 489 11.81 5.94 51.03
C ASP A 489 10.80 7.08 51.10
N THR A 490 10.12 7.03 52.24
CA THR A 490 8.92 7.72 52.69
C THR A 490 9.05 9.24 52.79
N SER A 491 7.92 9.91 52.55
CA SER A 491 7.59 11.32 52.87
C SER A 491 8.02 12.40 51.87
N SER A 492 6.99 13.10 51.40
CA SER A 492 7.01 14.30 50.57
C SER A 492 7.57 15.50 51.31
N SER A 493 8.56 16.19 50.74
CA SER A 493 8.78 17.61 50.98
C SER A 493 8.99 18.30 49.65
N SER A 494 8.06 19.19 49.27
CA SER A 494 8.17 20.04 48.09
C SER A 494 9.32 21.03 48.28
N SER A 495 10.37 20.92 47.48
CA SER A 495 11.35 21.99 47.27
C SER A 495 11.08 22.64 45.91
N GLY A 496 11.12 23.97 45.85
CA GLY A 496 10.74 24.76 44.67
C GLY A 496 11.70 24.52 43.49
N GLY A 497 11.14 24.51 42.27
CA GLY A 497 11.85 24.24 41.01
C GLY A 497 12.84 25.32 40.60
N SER A 498 13.92 25.50 41.37
CA SER A 498 15.12 26.18 40.93
C SER A 498 16.11 25.18 40.31
N GLU A 499 16.80 25.60 39.26
CA GLU A 499 17.85 24.86 38.57
C GLU A 499 19.00 24.49 39.54
N PRO A 500 19.27 23.19 39.78
CA PRO A 500 20.45 22.76 40.53
C PRO A 500 21.73 22.93 39.69
N PRO A 501 22.92 22.85 40.32
CA PRO A 501 24.20 22.87 39.61
C PRO A 501 24.25 21.82 38.49
N SER A 502 24.96 22.15 37.41
CA SER A 502 25.17 21.26 36.26
C SER A 502 25.71 19.90 36.70
N TRP A 503 25.29 18.82 36.02
CA TRP A 503 25.83 17.47 36.26
C TRP A 503 27.29 17.30 35.78
N LEU A 504 27.92 18.40 35.36
CA LEU A 504 29.32 18.50 34.94
C LEU A 504 30.30 18.77 36.10
N ASP A 505 29.80 19.10 37.30
CA ASP A 505 30.63 19.46 38.47
C ASP A 505 30.84 18.32 39.47
#